data_AF-A0A383BUT2-F1
#
_entry.id   AF-A0A383BUT2-F1
#
_cell.length_a   1.000
_cell.length_b   1.000
_cell.length_c   1.000
_cell.angle_alpha   90.00
_cell.angle_beta   90.00
_cell.angle_gamma   90.00
#
_symmetry.space_group_name_H-M   'P 1'
#
loop_
_entity.id
_entity.type
_entity.pdbx_description
1 polymer ?
#
loop_
_entity_poly.entity_id
_entity_poly.type
_entity_poly.pdbx_seq_one_letter_code
_entity_poly.pdbx_strand_id
1 'polypeptide(L)'
;MLEKNNEKIFVPCKERINKKGFVRFSRVSGNYYATQDVTTIAKKPVWKEDLKYILAILNSNLIFYWIKHMGLARGGVVEFSERPLAKIPIKLIDWDNQEEIKIYNEILSLVNSIIDSGQDDEKTSQLENLIKKLYGISA
;
A
#
# COMPACT_ATOMS: atom_id res chain seq x y z
N MET A 1 15.82 -13.13 8.39
CA MET A 1 15.46 -12.02 7.47
C MET A 1 14.25 -11.23 8.00
N LEU A 2 13.19 -11.91 8.49
CA LEU A 2 12.02 -11.26 9.11
C LEU A 2 12.28 -10.67 10.51
N GLU A 3 13.21 -11.22 11.28
CA GLU A 3 13.62 -10.70 12.60
C GLU A 3 14.43 -9.40 12.51
N LYS A 4 15.07 -9.13 11.36
CA LYS A 4 15.89 -7.92 11.15
C LYS A 4 15.07 -6.74 10.63
N ASN A 5 13.82 -6.95 10.24
CA ASN A 5 12.92 -5.91 9.77
C ASN A 5 11.90 -5.59 10.88
N ASN A 6 12.12 -4.47 11.57
CA ASN A 6 11.19 -4.00 12.60
C ASN A 6 9.89 -3.43 12.02
N GLU A 7 9.86 -3.15 10.72
CA GLU A 7 8.66 -2.68 10.02
C GLU A 7 8.28 -3.60 8.87
N LYS A 8 6.99 -3.95 8.82
CA LYS A 8 6.39 -4.89 7.86
C LYS A 8 5.01 -4.41 7.47
N ILE A 9 4.51 -4.87 6.32
CA ILE A 9 3.07 -4.79 5.99
C ILE A 9 2.50 -6.20 6.06
N PHE A 10 1.42 -6.35 6.81
CA PHE A 10 0.63 -7.57 6.85
C PHE A 10 -0.59 -7.42 5.94
N VAL A 11 -0.88 -8.49 5.21
CA VAL A 11 -2.07 -8.63 4.38
C VAL A 11 -2.65 -10.04 4.58
N PRO A 12 -3.97 -10.19 4.75
CA PRO A 12 -4.58 -11.51 4.77
C PRO A 12 -4.28 -12.26 3.46
N CYS A 13 -3.91 -13.54 3.51
CA CYS A 13 -3.67 -14.36 2.31
C CYS A 13 -4.89 -14.38 1.37
N LYS A 14 -6.09 -14.18 1.91
CA LYS A 14 -7.34 -14.06 1.15
C LYS A 14 -8.23 -13.00 1.77
N GLU A 15 -8.81 -12.14 0.95
CA GLU A 15 -9.81 -11.17 1.42
C GLU A 15 -11.04 -11.14 0.51
N ARG A 16 -12.22 -11.16 1.13
CA ARG A 16 -13.50 -11.01 0.44
C ARG A 16 -13.78 -9.53 0.16
N ILE A 17 -13.91 -9.18 -1.12
CA ILE A 17 -14.13 -7.79 -1.57
C ILE A 17 -15.51 -7.53 -2.15
N ASN A 18 -16.33 -8.55 -2.42
CA ASN A 18 -17.64 -8.35 -3.07
C ASN A 18 -18.65 -7.51 -2.26
N LYS A 19 -18.46 -7.41 -0.94
CA LYS A 19 -19.26 -6.57 -0.03
C LYS A 19 -18.46 -5.41 0.58
N LYS A 20 -17.24 -5.17 0.12
CA LYS A 20 -16.33 -4.13 0.64
C LYS A 20 -15.82 -3.26 -0.49
N GLY A 21 -15.67 -1.96 -0.22
CA GLY A 21 -15.05 -1.01 -1.14
C GLY A 21 -13.53 -0.91 -1.02
N PHE A 22 -12.88 -1.83 -0.28
CA PHE A 22 -11.45 -1.75 0.02
C PHE A 22 -10.85 -3.13 0.36
N VAL A 23 -9.53 -3.17 0.38
CA VAL A 23 -8.70 -4.28 0.90
C VAL A 23 -7.79 -3.74 2.00
N ARG A 24 -7.34 -4.60 2.92
CA ARG A 24 -6.58 -4.16 4.10
C ARG A 24 -5.11 -4.53 3.96
N PHE A 25 -4.28 -3.50 3.90
CA PHE A 25 -2.85 -3.61 4.13
C PHE A 25 -2.51 -2.84 5.40
N SER A 26 -1.85 -3.49 6.35
CA SER A 26 -1.57 -2.89 7.66
C SER A 26 -0.08 -2.86 7.94
N ARG A 27 0.45 -1.67 8.20
CA ARG A 27 1.83 -1.52 8.69
C ARG A 27 1.89 -1.99 10.14
N VAL A 28 2.93 -2.74 10.44
CA VAL A 28 3.22 -3.27 11.76
C VAL A 28 4.65 -2.89 12.12
N SER A 29 4.83 -2.30 13.30
CA SER A 29 6.12 -1.90 13.84
C SER A 29 6.39 -2.65 15.15
N GLY A 30 7.55 -3.29 15.26
CA GLY A 30 7.97 -4.06 16.43
C GLY A 30 8.02 -5.58 16.19
N ASN A 31 8.12 -6.34 17.29
CA ASN A 31 8.34 -7.79 17.28
C ASN A 31 7.03 -8.58 17.09
N TYR A 32 6.37 -8.35 15.96
CA TYR A 32 5.18 -9.09 15.57
C TYR A 32 5.51 -10.17 14.54
N TYR A 33 4.87 -11.32 14.72
CA TYR A 33 4.98 -12.48 13.86
C TYR A 33 3.66 -12.70 13.13
N ALA A 34 3.72 -12.78 11.81
CA ALA A 34 2.60 -13.25 11.02
C ALA A 34 2.35 -14.73 11.36
N THR A 35 1.10 -15.07 11.66
CA THR A 35 0.66 -16.45 11.86
C THR A 35 0.09 -17.00 10.55
N GLN A 36 -0.74 -18.04 10.62
CA GLN A 36 -1.39 -18.59 9.42
C GLN A 36 -2.27 -17.54 8.73
N ASP A 37 -2.43 -17.70 7.41
CA ASP A 37 -3.26 -16.84 6.56
C ASP A 37 -2.89 -15.35 6.53
N VAL A 38 -1.63 -15.01 6.83
CA VAL A 38 -1.07 -13.66 6.65
C VAL A 38 0.16 -13.72 5.76
N THR A 39 0.14 -12.97 4.66
CA THR A 39 1.35 -12.70 3.87
C THR A 39 2.03 -11.44 4.40
N THR A 40 3.36 -11.47 4.46
CA THR A 40 4.18 -10.36 4.93
C THR A 40 4.93 -9.71 3.78
N ILE A 41 4.80 -8.39 3.62
CA ILE A 41 5.67 -7.59 2.76
C ILE A 41 6.73 -6.95 3.65
N ALA A 42 7.99 -7.18 3.32
CA ALA A 42 9.14 -6.65 4.05
C ALA A 42 10.05 -5.89 3.10
N LYS A 43 10.47 -4.67 3.49
CA LYS A 43 11.34 -3.84 2.65
C LYS A 43 12.74 -4.44 2.59
N LYS A 44 13.33 -4.45 1.39
CA LYS A 44 14.76 -4.74 1.19
C LYS A 44 15.57 -3.44 1.26
N PRO A 45 16.80 -3.43 1.82
CA PRO A 45 17.60 -2.20 1.98
C PRO A 45 17.93 -1.46 0.68
N VAL A 46 17.89 -2.14 -0.47
CA VAL A 46 18.14 -1.53 -1.79
C VAL A 46 17.08 -0.49 -2.19
N TRP A 47 15.87 -0.57 -1.63
CA TRP A 47 14.77 0.35 -1.95
C TRP A 47 14.80 1.58 -1.02
N LYS A 48 14.81 2.77 -1.63
CA LYS A 48 14.89 4.04 -0.93
C LYS A 48 13.54 4.44 -0.32
N GLU A 49 12.45 4.02 -0.95
CA GLU A 49 11.07 4.32 -0.55
C GLU A 49 10.79 3.86 0.89
N ASP A 50 10.09 4.68 1.66
CA ASP A 50 9.60 4.32 2.99
C ASP A 50 8.43 3.33 2.87
N LEU A 51 8.30 2.41 3.82
CA LEU A 51 7.23 1.42 3.83
C LEU A 51 5.83 2.06 3.94
N LYS A 52 5.73 3.24 4.57
CA LYS A 52 4.51 4.06 4.63
C LYS A 52 4.06 4.57 3.27
N TYR A 53 4.99 4.87 2.36
CA TYR A 53 4.66 5.23 0.98
C TYR A 53 4.04 4.04 0.24
N ILE A 54 4.64 2.86 0.37
CA ILE A 54 4.10 1.62 -0.20
C ILE A 54 2.72 1.30 0.39
N LEU A 55 2.55 1.49 1.70
CA LEU A 55 1.29 1.31 2.40
C LEU A 55 0.18 2.24 1.86
N ALA A 56 0.49 3.50 1.59
CA ALA A 56 -0.46 4.46 1.03
C ALA A 56 -0.94 4.04 -0.35
N ILE A 57 -0.01 3.65 -1.23
CA ILE A 57 -0.36 3.14 -2.56
C ILE A 57 -1.26 1.91 -2.43
N LEU A 58 -0.87 0.92 -1.62
CA LEU A 58 -1.61 -0.33 -1.46
C LEU A 58 -3.05 -0.14 -0.93
N ASN A 59 -3.29 0.87 -0.09
CA ASN A 59 -4.62 1.20 0.44
C ASN A 59 -5.39 2.26 -0.38
N SER A 60 -4.85 2.71 -1.53
CA SER A 60 -5.53 3.68 -2.40
C SER A 60 -6.75 3.09 -3.13
N ASN A 61 -7.69 3.94 -3.50
CA ASN A 61 -8.82 3.55 -4.35
C ASN A 61 -8.34 3.13 -5.73
N LEU A 62 -7.30 3.76 -6.26
CA LEU A 62 -6.65 3.36 -7.51
C LEU A 62 -6.17 1.90 -7.47
N ILE A 63 -5.43 1.50 -6.44
CA ILE A 63 -4.97 0.11 -6.32
C ILE A 63 -6.11 -0.84 -6.02
N PHE A 64 -7.11 -0.43 -5.23
CA PHE A 64 -8.31 -1.25 -5.04
C PHE A 64 -9.04 -1.52 -6.36
N TYR A 65 -9.19 -0.50 -7.22
CA TYR A 65 -9.76 -0.64 -8.55
C TYR A 65 -8.96 -1.64 -9.40
N TRP A 66 -7.63 -1.54 -9.38
CA TRP A 66 -6.77 -2.50 -10.07
C TRP A 66 -6.96 -3.92 -9.52
N ILE A 67 -6.95 -4.11 -8.20
CA ILE A 67 -7.11 -5.42 -7.55
C ILE A 67 -8.46 -6.06 -7.92
N LYS A 68 -9.53 -5.26 -7.97
CA LYS A 68 -10.87 -5.73 -8.32
C LYS A 68 -10.93 -6.32 -9.73
N HIS A 69 -10.14 -5.81 -10.67
CA HIS A 69 -10.18 -6.18 -12.07
C HIS A 69 -9.06 -7.13 -12.51
N MET A 70 -7.88 -6.99 -11.94
CA MET A 70 -6.66 -7.72 -12.33
C MET A 70 -6.17 -8.70 -11.26
N GLY A 71 -6.71 -8.62 -10.04
CA GLY A 71 -6.36 -9.52 -8.95
C GLY A 71 -6.82 -10.96 -9.22
N LEU A 72 -6.10 -11.92 -8.63
CA LEU A 72 -6.51 -13.33 -8.68
C LEU A 72 -7.73 -13.53 -7.76
N ALA A 73 -8.93 -13.55 -8.35
CA ALA A 73 -10.18 -13.62 -7.61
C ALA A 73 -11.02 -14.86 -7.96
N ARG A 74 -11.66 -15.47 -6.94
CA ARG A 74 -12.66 -16.55 -7.09
C ARG A 74 -13.81 -16.32 -6.11
N GLY A 75 -15.06 -16.29 -6.59
CA GLY A 75 -16.24 -16.14 -5.72
C GLY A 75 -16.25 -14.85 -4.88
N GLY A 76 -15.68 -13.76 -5.41
CA GLY A 76 -15.56 -12.47 -4.71
C GLY A 76 -14.48 -12.42 -3.62
N VAL A 77 -13.60 -13.43 -3.57
CA VAL A 77 -12.42 -13.48 -2.69
C VAL A 77 -11.16 -13.32 -3.54
N VAL A 78 -10.33 -12.34 -3.19
CA VAL A 78 -9.02 -12.10 -3.81
C VAL A 78 -7.96 -12.85 -3.02
N GLU A 79 -6.99 -13.42 -3.73
CA GLU A 79 -5.81 -14.06 -3.16
C GLU A 79 -4.61 -13.10 -3.13
N PHE A 80 -3.93 -13.06 -1.99
CA PHE A 80 -2.73 -12.28 -1.71
C PHE A 80 -1.57 -13.17 -1.26
N SER A 81 -1.39 -14.31 -1.93
CA SER A 81 -0.13 -15.05 -1.86
C SER A 81 0.99 -14.25 -2.55
N GLU A 82 2.25 -14.68 -2.43
CA GLU A 82 3.43 -13.96 -2.96
C GLU A 82 3.26 -13.56 -4.43
N ARG A 83 2.85 -14.50 -5.29
CA ARG A 83 2.75 -14.27 -6.74
C ARG A 83 1.65 -13.28 -7.13
N PRO A 84 0.41 -13.36 -6.62
CA PRO A 84 -0.61 -12.31 -6.80
C PRO A 84 -0.17 -10.95 -6.29
N LEU A 85 0.43 -10.87 -5.09
CA LEU A 85 0.90 -9.60 -4.51
C LEU A 85 1.96 -8.94 -5.38
N ALA A 86 2.92 -9.73 -5.91
CA ALA A 86 3.99 -9.23 -6.75
C ALA A 86 3.52 -8.61 -8.09
N LYS A 87 2.25 -8.80 -8.47
CA LYS A 87 1.67 -8.20 -9.68
C LYS A 87 1.06 -6.83 -9.44
N ILE A 88 0.80 -6.44 -8.19
CA ILE A 88 0.21 -5.13 -7.89
C ILE A 88 1.18 -4.04 -8.38
N PRO A 89 0.73 -3.10 -9.23
CA PRO A 89 1.61 -2.09 -9.79
C PRO A 89 1.94 -1.05 -8.71
N ILE A 90 3.16 -1.11 -8.20
CA ILE A 90 3.70 -0.08 -7.30
C ILE A 90 4.61 0.82 -8.12
N LYS A 91 4.26 2.09 -8.24
CA LYS A 91 5.12 3.10 -8.86
C LYS A 91 6.32 3.31 -7.94
N LEU A 92 7.52 3.06 -8.47
CA LEU A 92 8.77 3.42 -7.83
C LEU A 92 9.12 4.86 -8.19
N ILE A 93 9.81 5.55 -7.28
CA ILE A 93 10.16 6.94 -7.47
C ILE A 93 11.42 7.04 -8.33
N ASP A 94 11.33 7.84 -9.38
CA ASP A 94 12.52 8.35 -10.05
C ASP A 94 13.17 9.42 -9.17
N TRP A 95 14.29 9.06 -8.54
CA TRP A 95 15.01 9.93 -7.61
C TRP A 95 15.82 11.04 -8.29
N ASP A 96 15.81 11.10 -9.63
CA ASP A 96 16.32 12.23 -10.40
C ASP A 96 15.19 13.18 -10.84
N ASN A 97 13.93 12.79 -10.67
CA ASN A 97 12.76 13.60 -10.99
C ASN A 97 12.24 14.38 -9.77
N GLN A 98 12.48 15.69 -9.75
CA GLN A 98 12.10 16.56 -8.63
C GLN A 98 10.59 16.59 -8.34
N GLU A 99 9.74 16.41 -9.35
CA GLU A 99 8.29 16.39 -9.14
C GLU A 99 7.84 15.08 -8.49
N GLU A 100 8.39 13.93 -8.89
CA GLU A 100 8.08 12.65 -8.23
C GLU A 100 8.57 12.65 -6.77
N ILE A 101 9.76 13.20 -6.51
CA ILE A 101 10.30 13.36 -5.14
C ILE A 101 9.40 14.26 -4.29
N LYS A 102 8.90 15.37 -4.85
CA LYS A 102 7.98 16.27 -4.15
C LYS A 102 6.68 15.56 -3.80
N ILE A 103 6.06 14.87 -4.76
CA ILE A 103 4.82 14.10 -4.53
C ILE A 103 5.05 13.00 -3.48
N TYR A 104 6.18 12.29 -3.54
CA TYR A 104 6.56 11.29 -2.55
C TYR A 104 6.62 11.88 -1.13
N ASN A 105 7.26 13.03 -0.95
CA ASN A 105 7.36 13.69 0.34
C ASN A 105 6.00 14.17 0.86
N GLU A 106 5.14 14.69 -0.01
CA GLU A 106 3.77 15.10 0.34
C GLU A 106 2.92 13.90 0.77
N ILE A 107 3.01 12.78 0.05
CA ILE A 107 2.36 11.50 0.43
C ILE A 107 2.82 11.08 1.83
N LEU A 108 4.13 11.07 2.10
CA LEU A 108 4.63 10.69 3.41
C LEU A 108 4.16 11.62 4.54
N SER A 109 4.13 12.92 4.28
CA SER A 109 3.63 13.91 5.23
C SER A 109 2.16 13.64 5.60
N LEU A 110 1.32 13.41 4.60
CA LEU A 110 -0.10 13.08 4.81
C LEU A 110 -0.29 11.76 5.55
N VAL A 111 0.45 10.72 5.17
CA VAL A 111 0.37 9.41 5.83
C VAL A 111 0.77 9.50 7.31
N ASN A 112 1.86 10.21 7.63
CA ASN A 112 2.24 10.44 9.02
C ASN A 112 1.14 11.20 9.76
N SER A 113 0.58 12.25 9.16
CA SER A 113 -0.52 13.01 9.76
C SER A 113 -1.75 12.13 10.02
N ILE A 114 -2.13 11.24 9.09
CA ILE A 114 -3.26 10.31 9.26
C ILE A 114 -2.98 9.30 10.39
N ILE A 115 -1.74 8.81 10.49
CA ILE A 115 -1.35 7.88 11.56
C ILE A 115 -1.41 8.58 12.94
N ASP A 116 -0.94 9.83 13.02
CA ASP A 116 -0.81 10.54 14.30
C ASP A 116 -2.12 11.15 14.78
N SER A 117 -2.93 11.70 13.87
CA SER A 117 -4.17 12.44 14.19
C SER A 117 -5.45 11.66 13.93
N GLY A 118 -5.36 10.46 13.35
CA GLY A 118 -6.50 9.68 12.91
C GLY A 118 -6.91 9.98 11.47
N GLN A 119 -7.82 9.15 10.95
CA GLN A 119 -8.32 9.29 9.59
C GLN A 119 -9.24 10.50 9.48
N ASP A 120 -8.99 11.29 8.45
CA ASP A 120 -9.80 12.45 8.05
C ASP A 120 -10.09 12.34 6.54
N ASP A 121 -11.33 12.63 6.16
CA ASP A 121 -11.81 12.46 4.79
C ASP A 121 -11.10 13.43 3.83
N GLU A 122 -10.76 14.63 4.28
CA GLU A 122 -10.03 15.61 3.49
C GLU A 122 -8.60 15.12 3.21
N LYS A 123 -7.86 14.74 4.25
CA LYS A 123 -6.49 14.17 4.10
C LYS A 123 -6.48 12.92 3.21
N THR A 124 -7.47 12.04 3.37
CA THR A 124 -7.58 10.83 2.56
C THR A 124 -7.83 11.17 1.09
N SER A 125 -8.67 12.16 0.82
CA SER A 125 -8.96 12.62 -0.54
C SER A 125 -7.74 13.29 -1.20
N GLN A 126 -6.99 14.11 -0.43
CA GLN A 126 -5.74 14.71 -0.90
C GLN A 126 -4.68 13.63 -1.22
N LEU A 127 -4.55 12.63 -0.34
CA LEU A 127 -3.65 11.50 -0.55
C LEU A 127 -3.99 10.74 -1.85
N GLU A 128 -5.27 10.46 -2.08
CA GLU A 128 -5.72 9.78 -3.31
C GLU A 128 -5.40 10.61 -4.57
N ASN A 129 -5.59 11.93 -4.53
CA ASN A 129 -5.27 12.80 -5.66
C ASN A 129 -3.78 12.83 -5.98
N LEU A 130 -2.91 12.84 -4.97
CA LEU A 130 -1.46 12.74 -5.16
C LEU A 130 -1.05 11.41 -5.78
N ILE A 131 -1.66 10.30 -5.34
CA ILE A 131 -1.41 8.98 -5.91
C ILE A 131 -1.87 8.94 -7.37
N LYS A 132 -3.08 9.40 -7.70
CA LYS A 132 -3.55 9.49 -9.09
C LYS A 132 -2.60 10.32 -9.96
N LYS A 133 -2.18 11.49 -9.48
CA LYS A 133 -1.23 12.37 -10.16
C LYS A 133 0.10 11.63 -10.45
N LEU A 134 0.62 10.90 -9.47
CA LEU A 134 1.85 10.12 -9.61
C LEU A 134 1.74 9.03 -10.69
N TYR A 135 0.56 8.41 -10.83
CA TYR A 135 0.29 7.40 -11.86
C TYR A 135 -0.13 8.01 -13.21
N GLY A 136 -0.16 9.34 -13.34
CA GLY A 136 -0.58 10.03 -14.56
C GLY A 136 -2.07 9.88 -14.88
N ILE A 137 -2.89 9.61 -13.86
CA ILE A 137 -4.35 9.47 -13.99
C ILE A 137 -4.97 10.81 -13.59
N SER A 138 -5.79 11.39 -14.47
CA SER A 138 -6.53 12.63 -14.16
C SER A 138 -7.46 12.41 -12.97
N ALA A 139 -7.47 13.38 -12.04
CA ALA A 139 -8.27 13.34 -10.82
C ALA A 139 -9.77 13.25 -11.09
#